data_AF-A0A950YFF6-F1
#
_entry.id   AF-A0A950YFF6-F1
#
_cell.length_a   1.000
_cell.length_b   1.000
_cell.length_c   1.000
_cell.angle_alpha   90.00
_cell.angle_beta   90.00
_cell.angle_gamma   90.00
#
_symmetry.space_group_name_H-M   'P 1'
#
loop_
_entity.id
_entity.type
_entity.pdbx_description
1 polymer ?
#
loop_
_entity_poly.entity_id
_entity_poly.type
_entity_poly.pdbx_seq_one_letter_code
_entity_poly.pdbx_strand_id
1 'polypeptide(L)'
;MAGYRVREKLAFLPAESDAVGRTSAITGGAALAVSGSAVTVKAGSFSVDVTKLKSNETMRDQHIRTLGIQSATYPTATFVLSSPVTFPAGALSGKVFHTSVTGVFRIHGTSRTESVPLEMRLASSELAAVGSLTFPWSEFNMTAPSVGGFVSVTNRATMEFDLLLKHGWRPKEGTGSMSTEGHITRRQAVKAAGAGAVSLIAPALPGAVGGGTALAASACATPTPELTEGPYWVNTMLRRSNVVANSHGGGRQAGVSLHLYINVVDSSNGCRPLDGVAVDIWHANAHGLYSDESSQAAGGGTSSSLGDTIADNWLRGYQITGKDRGLRQRPVHGQVSFKTIWPGWYTGRAIHILVRVRKLSHSGATIAGYTTQIFFTDAQNDRVLTGAAPYNTRSPQRDPTTNENDTVLAAASAATNLAKVKGSVKRGFSATFNIVVDNTEVDATGSLGRPNSAGPPPGTAPPA
;
A
#
# COMPACT_ATOMS: atom_id res chain seq x y z
N MET A 1 -1.77 -7.43 9.80
CA MET A 1 -0.80 -8.13 8.91
C MET A 1 0.55 -8.19 9.57
N ALA A 2 1.35 -9.19 9.23
CA ALA A 2 2.74 -9.37 9.68
C ALA A 2 3.56 -9.90 8.51
N GLY A 3 4.86 -9.65 8.51
CA GLY A 3 5.70 -10.03 7.39
C GLY A 3 7.18 -9.87 7.67
N TYR A 4 7.97 -10.17 6.63
CA TYR A 4 9.40 -9.92 6.60
C TYR A 4 9.74 -9.01 5.42
N ARG A 5 10.87 -8.32 5.55
CA ARG A 5 11.57 -7.61 4.48
C ARG A 5 13.06 -7.93 4.58
N VAL A 6 13.64 -8.42 3.49
CA VAL A 6 15.05 -8.78 3.41
C VAL A 6 15.64 -8.19 2.14
N ARG A 7 16.85 -7.65 2.24
CA ARG A 7 17.57 -7.14 1.06
C ARG A 7 18.24 -8.31 0.37
N GLU A 8 17.91 -8.53 -0.90
CA GLU A 8 18.43 -9.62 -1.75
C GLU A 8 19.15 -9.07 -2.99
N LYS A 9 20.17 -9.78 -3.45
CA LYS A 9 20.92 -9.52 -4.67
C LYS A 9 20.64 -10.65 -5.64
N LEU A 10 19.90 -10.34 -6.70
CA LEU A 10 19.66 -11.26 -7.81
C LEU A 10 20.84 -11.17 -8.79
N ALA A 11 21.41 -12.30 -9.20
CA ALA A 11 22.61 -12.34 -10.04
C ALA A 11 22.44 -11.69 -11.42
N PHE A 12 21.21 -11.69 -11.92
CA PHE A 12 20.82 -11.05 -13.18
C PHE A 12 20.41 -9.58 -13.01
N LEU A 13 20.35 -9.06 -11.78
CA LEU A 13 20.06 -7.65 -11.51
C LEU A 13 21.32 -6.90 -11.08
N PRO A 14 21.59 -5.71 -11.64
CA PRO A 14 22.73 -4.89 -11.24
C PRO A 14 22.59 -4.29 -9.83
N ALA A 15 21.37 -4.19 -9.28
CA ALA A 15 21.08 -3.68 -7.94
C ALA A 15 20.56 -4.77 -6.98
N GLU A 16 20.63 -4.49 -5.68
CA GLU A 16 19.89 -5.23 -4.68
C GLU A 16 18.40 -4.82 -4.70
N SER A 17 17.54 -5.70 -4.22
CA SER A 17 16.07 -5.60 -4.22
C SER A 17 15.54 -6.00 -2.85
N ASP A 18 14.35 -5.52 -2.47
CA ASP A 18 13.69 -5.99 -1.26
C ASP A 18 12.78 -7.17 -1.57
N ALA A 19 13.06 -8.31 -0.93
CA ALA A 19 12.14 -9.42 -0.85
C ALA A 19 11.21 -9.21 0.34
N VAL A 20 9.92 -9.13 0.04
CA VAL A 20 8.86 -8.90 1.04
C VAL A 20 7.84 -10.01 0.98
N GLY A 21 7.48 -10.56 2.15
CA GLY A 21 6.40 -11.53 2.28
C GLY A 21 5.50 -11.18 3.45
N ARG A 22 4.19 -11.37 3.27
CA ARG A 22 3.16 -10.96 4.24
C ARG A 22 2.14 -12.06 4.51
N THR A 23 1.57 -12.03 5.70
CA THR A 23 0.46 -12.88 6.13
C THR A 23 -0.56 -12.06 6.94
N SER A 24 -1.84 -12.37 6.74
CA SER A 24 -2.96 -11.89 7.56
C SER A 24 -3.33 -12.88 8.66
N ALA A 25 -2.77 -14.11 8.64
CA ALA A 25 -3.06 -15.17 9.58
C ALA A 25 -2.35 -14.92 10.92
N ILE A 26 -2.97 -14.09 11.75
CA ILE A 26 -2.48 -13.69 13.07
C ILE A 26 -3.59 -13.93 14.08
N THR A 27 -3.23 -14.57 15.19
CA THR A 27 -4.10 -14.74 16.35
C THR A 27 -3.44 -14.13 17.57
N GLY A 28 -4.23 -13.66 18.53
CA GLY A 28 -3.68 -13.04 19.74
C GLY A 28 -4.54 -11.92 20.29
N GLY A 29 -4.01 -11.24 21.29
CA GLY A 29 -4.66 -10.11 21.93
C GLY A 29 -3.80 -9.47 23.00
N ALA A 30 -4.31 -8.37 23.55
CA ALA A 30 -3.69 -7.66 24.66
C ALA A 30 -4.73 -7.35 25.73
N ALA A 31 -4.33 -7.48 27.00
CA ALA A 31 -5.13 -7.10 28.16
C ALA A 31 -4.78 -5.68 28.58
N LEU A 32 -5.73 -4.76 28.46
CA LEU A 32 -5.57 -3.36 28.84
C LEU A 32 -6.24 -3.13 30.20
N ALA A 33 -5.56 -2.42 31.08
CA ALA A 33 -6.11 -1.86 32.31
C ALA A 33 -6.17 -0.35 32.18
N VAL A 34 -7.31 0.25 32.51
CA VAL A 34 -7.51 1.71 32.51
C VAL A 34 -7.72 2.16 33.95
N SER A 35 -6.93 3.13 34.40
CA SER A 35 -7.05 3.74 35.73
C SER A 35 -7.00 5.25 35.58
N GLY A 36 -8.15 5.92 35.71
CA GLY A 36 -8.27 7.34 35.37
C GLY A 36 -7.96 7.58 33.89
N SER A 37 -6.98 8.44 33.61
CA SER A 37 -6.49 8.72 32.25
C SER A 37 -5.32 7.82 31.81
N ALA A 38 -4.79 6.98 32.70
CA ALA A 38 -3.68 6.09 32.40
C ALA A 38 -4.18 4.77 31.82
N VAL A 39 -3.52 4.31 30.76
CA VAL A 39 -3.78 3.03 30.12
C VAL A 39 -2.51 2.18 30.22
N THR A 40 -2.63 0.97 30.74
CA THR A 40 -1.53 0.02 30.86
C THR A 40 -1.88 -1.27 30.12
N VAL A 41 -1.01 -1.70 29.21
CA VAL A 41 -1.05 -3.07 28.67
C VAL A 41 -0.45 -4.00 29.70
N LYS A 42 -1.28 -4.84 30.33
CA LYS A 42 -0.86 -5.78 31.38
C LYS A 42 -0.27 -7.07 30.83
N ALA A 43 -0.80 -7.52 29.69
CA ALA A 43 -0.34 -8.69 28.98
C ALA A 43 -0.61 -8.51 27.49
N GLY A 44 0.20 -9.14 26.65
CA GLY A 44 0.01 -9.18 25.20
C GLY A 44 0.62 -10.46 24.67
N SER A 45 -0.10 -11.16 23.80
CA SER A 45 0.43 -12.36 23.14
C SER A 45 -0.12 -12.44 21.72
N PHE A 46 0.77 -12.69 20.76
CA PHE A 46 0.42 -12.86 19.36
C PHE A 46 1.13 -14.08 18.78
N SER A 47 0.45 -14.78 17.89
CA SER A 47 0.96 -15.89 17.09
C SER A 47 0.65 -15.61 15.63
N VAL A 48 1.70 -15.67 14.81
CA VAL A 48 1.64 -15.45 13.36
C VAL A 48 1.89 -16.79 12.68
N ASP A 49 0.95 -17.22 11.83
CA ASP A 49 1.14 -18.38 10.96
C ASP A 49 2.04 -17.98 9.78
N VAL A 50 3.31 -18.38 9.87
CA VAL A 50 4.32 -18.06 8.87
C VAL A 50 4.30 -19.01 7.67
N THR A 51 3.50 -20.10 7.72
CA THR A 51 3.26 -20.96 6.54
C THR A 51 2.42 -20.24 5.48
N LYS A 52 1.68 -19.21 5.90
CA LYS A 52 0.83 -18.36 5.06
C LYS A 52 1.55 -17.12 4.53
N LEU A 53 2.84 -16.95 4.79
CA LEU A 53 3.62 -15.88 4.19
C LEU A 53 3.58 -15.99 2.65
N LYS A 54 3.26 -14.86 2.03
CA LYS A 54 3.15 -14.71 0.58
C LYS A 54 3.91 -13.49 0.10
N SER A 55 4.77 -13.71 -0.90
CA SER A 55 5.49 -12.68 -1.65
C SER A 55 4.93 -12.57 -3.07
N ASN A 56 5.53 -11.70 -3.88
CA ASN A 56 5.20 -11.57 -5.31
C ASN A 56 5.87 -12.61 -6.21
N GLU A 57 6.61 -13.58 -5.66
CA GLU A 57 7.34 -14.60 -6.42
C GLU A 57 7.17 -15.98 -5.77
N THR A 58 6.70 -16.95 -6.55
CA THR A 58 6.27 -18.26 -6.03
C THR A 58 7.46 -19.13 -5.64
N MET A 59 8.59 -19.04 -6.35
CA MET A 59 9.81 -19.75 -5.96
C MET A 59 10.32 -19.24 -4.61
N ARG A 60 10.25 -17.94 -4.32
CA ARG A 60 10.63 -17.34 -3.04
C ARG A 60 9.74 -17.84 -1.92
N ASP A 61 8.43 -17.90 -2.15
CA ASP A 61 7.49 -18.50 -1.20
C ASP A 61 7.87 -19.94 -0.90
N GLN A 62 8.29 -20.71 -1.91
CA GLN A 62 8.75 -22.08 -1.74
C GLN A 62 10.07 -22.16 -0.97
N HIS A 63 11.04 -21.30 -1.27
CA HIS A 63 12.34 -21.28 -0.60
C HIS A 63 12.21 -20.85 0.87
N ILE A 64 11.30 -19.95 1.23
CA ILE A 64 11.09 -19.56 2.64
C ILE A 64 10.46 -20.67 3.48
N ARG A 65 9.78 -21.64 2.85
CA ARG A 65 9.30 -22.84 3.55
C ARG A 65 10.43 -23.75 4.00
N THR A 66 11.54 -23.79 3.26
CA THR A 66 12.62 -24.76 3.46
C THR A 66 13.95 -24.12 3.91
N LEU A 67 14.15 -22.82 3.65
CA LEU A 67 15.31 -22.00 3.97
C LEU A 67 14.90 -20.71 4.71
N GLY A 68 15.86 -20.03 5.33
CA GLY A 68 15.60 -18.79 6.08
C GLY A 68 14.74 -19.06 7.32
N ILE A 69 13.47 -18.63 7.29
CA ILE A 69 12.52 -18.88 8.40
C ILE A 69 12.04 -20.33 8.48
N GLN A 70 12.27 -21.13 7.43
CA GLN A 70 11.93 -22.55 7.36
C GLN A 70 10.51 -22.84 7.86
N SER A 71 9.52 -22.15 7.29
CA SER A 71 8.15 -22.17 7.83
C SER A 71 7.50 -23.57 7.83
N ALA A 72 8.01 -24.53 7.08
CA ALA A 72 7.58 -25.94 7.19
C ALA A 72 7.99 -26.59 8.51
N THR A 73 9.15 -26.22 9.06
CA THR A 73 9.69 -26.71 10.34
C THR A 73 9.21 -25.85 11.51
N TYR A 74 9.15 -24.54 11.31
CA TYR A 74 8.74 -23.56 12.31
C TYR A 74 7.49 -22.81 11.82
N PRO A 75 6.29 -23.41 11.93
CA PRO A 75 5.08 -22.88 11.31
C PRO A 75 4.55 -21.60 11.96
N THR A 76 5.02 -21.27 13.16
CA THR A 76 4.55 -20.13 13.94
C THR A 76 5.69 -19.26 14.43
N ALA A 77 5.55 -17.95 14.30
CA ALA A 77 6.32 -16.96 15.04
C ALA A 77 5.44 -16.34 16.14
N THR A 78 5.97 -16.12 17.34
CA THR A 78 5.18 -15.59 18.46
C THR A 78 5.85 -14.40 19.14
N PHE A 79 5.03 -13.59 19.79
CA PHE A 79 5.44 -12.53 20.70
C PHE A 79 4.67 -12.66 22.02
N VAL A 80 5.35 -12.51 23.15
CA VAL A 80 4.74 -12.40 24.47
C VAL A 80 5.33 -11.19 25.20
N LEU A 81 4.48 -10.29 25.69
CA LEU A 81 4.90 -9.11 26.44
C LEU A 81 5.62 -9.53 27.73
N SER A 82 6.83 -9.00 27.97
CA SER A 82 7.65 -9.38 29.13
C SER A 82 7.28 -8.61 30.40
N SER A 83 6.81 -7.37 30.25
CA SER A 83 6.40 -6.53 31.38
C SER A 83 5.30 -5.56 30.99
N PRO A 84 4.44 -5.14 31.93
CA PRO A 84 3.39 -4.18 31.63
C PRO A 84 3.93 -2.86 31.09
N VAL A 85 3.27 -2.31 30.07
CA VAL A 85 3.65 -1.03 29.45
C VAL A 85 2.55 -0.01 29.66
N THR A 86 2.90 1.13 30.24
CA THR A 86 1.96 2.25 30.45
C THR A 86 2.10 3.24 29.30
N PHE A 87 0.98 3.56 28.66
CA PHE A 87 0.92 4.51 27.58
C PHE A 87 1.06 5.96 28.08
N PRO A 88 1.56 6.87 27.23
CA PRO A 88 1.68 8.29 27.59
C PRO A 88 0.32 8.93 27.87
N ALA A 89 0.33 10.01 28.66
CA ALA A 89 -0.85 10.80 28.92
C ALA A 89 -1.49 11.28 27.59
N GLY A 90 -2.81 11.12 27.46
CA GLY A 90 -3.53 11.45 26.22
C GLY A 90 -3.58 10.33 25.18
N ALA A 91 -3.10 9.12 25.49
CA ALA A 91 -3.26 7.96 24.61
C ALA A 91 -4.73 7.68 24.22
N LEU A 92 -5.67 8.02 25.10
CA LEU A 92 -7.13 7.91 24.86
C LEU A 92 -7.68 8.96 23.89
N SER A 93 -6.89 9.94 23.45
CA SER A 93 -7.34 11.02 22.56
C SER A 93 -7.57 10.59 21.12
N GLY A 94 -7.28 9.33 20.76
CA GLY A 94 -7.36 8.85 19.39
C GLY A 94 -6.23 9.34 18.48
N LYS A 95 -5.25 10.08 19.02
CA LYS A 95 -4.04 10.52 18.30
C LYS A 95 -2.96 9.44 18.31
N VAL A 96 -2.10 9.45 17.29
CA VAL A 96 -0.93 8.59 17.23
C VAL A 96 0.08 9.01 18.30
N PHE A 97 0.65 8.03 18.99
CA PHE A 97 1.74 8.21 19.93
C PHE A 97 2.81 7.13 19.71
N HIS A 98 4.04 7.42 20.12
CA HIS A 98 5.16 6.50 20.01
C HIS A 98 5.46 5.89 21.38
N THR A 99 5.81 4.61 21.39
CA THR A 99 6.24 3.88 22.59
C THR A 99 7.11 2.72 22.18
N SER A 100 7.73 2.03 23.13
CA SER A 100 8.42 0.77 22.87
C SER A 100 7.88 -0.31 23.78
N VAL A 101 7.76 -1.53 23.27
CA VAL A 101 7.36 -2.69 24.08
C VAL A 101 8.48 -3.71 24.10
N THR A 102 8.77 -4.23 25.28
CA THR A 102 9.74 -5.32 25.45
C THR A 102 8.99 -6.64 25.62
N GLY A 103 9.35 -7.63 24.81
CA GLY A 103 8.72 -8.94 24.86
C GLY A 103 9.64 -10.04 24.36
N VAL A 104 9.23 -11.28 24.63
CA VAL A 104 9.87 -12.48 24.11
C VAL A 104 9.32 -12.75 22.71
N PHE A 105 10.18 -12.61 21.71
CA PHE A 105 9.94 -13.06 20.35
C PHE A 105 10.44 -14.49 20.18
N ARG A 106 9.58 -15.39 19.69
CA ARG A 106 9.96 -16.73 19.27
C ARG A 106 9.88 -16.82 17.75
N ILE A 107 11.02 -16.84 17.09
CA ILE A 107 11.15 -16.92 15.62
C ILE A 107 12.10 -18.07 15.32
N HIS A 108 11.76 -18.92 14.35
CA HIS A 108 12.59 -20.08 13.96
C HIS A 108 12.95 -20.98 15.16
N GLY A 109 12.00 -21.16 16.08
CA GLY A 109 12.20 -21.95 17.30
C GLY A 109 13.15 -21.33 18.35
N THR A 110 13.74 -20.17 18.06
CA THR A 110 14.62 -19.42 18.97
C THR A 110 13.85 -18.32 19.68
N SER A 111 13.96 -18.25 21.01
CA SER A 111 13.30 -17.23 21.82
C SER A 111 14.29 -16.15 22.24
N ARG A 112 13.96 -14.87 22.03
CA ARG A 112 14.76 -13.72 22.44
C ARG A 112 13.91 -12.61 23.01
N THR A 113 14.43 -11.93 24.03
CA THR A 113 13.81 -10.73 24.58
C THR A 113 14.29 -9.53 23.80
N GLU A 114 13.40 -8.85 23.09
CA GLU A 114 13.74 -7.68 22.29
C GLU A 114 12.78 -6.52 22.60
N SER A 115 13.26 -5.29 22.43
CA SER A 115 12.45 -4.08 22.52
C SER A 115 12.11 -3.59 21.13
N VAL A 116 10.83 -3.51 20.81
CA VAL A 116 10.35 -3.05 19.50
C VAL A 116 9.75 -1.64 19.62
N PRO A 117 10.22 -0.67 18.82
CA PRO A 117 9.57 0.63 18.73
C PRO A 117 8.24 0.50 18.01
N LEU A 118 7.21 1.16 18.55
CA LEU A 118 5.84 1.12 18.06
C LEU A 118 5.31 2.53 17.78
N GLU A 119 4.59 2.63 16.67
CA GLU A 119 3.57 3.65 16.47
C GLU A 119 2.21 3.09 16.88
N MET A 120 1.53 3.79 17.79
CA MET A 120 0.31 3.30 18.41
C MET A 120 -0.82 4.33 18.35
N ARG A 121 -2.05 3.85 18.27
CA ARG A 121 -3.25 4.68 18.37
C ARG A 121 -4.35 3.93 19.09
N LEU A 122 -4.88 4.52 20.16
CA LEU A 122 -5.97 3.96 20.94
C LEU A 122 -7.21 4.85 20.76
N ALA A 123 -8.30 4.28 20.27
CA ALA A 123 -9.57 4.99 20.09
C ALA A 123 -10.74 4.09 20.47
N SER A 124 -11.55 4.53 21.44
CA SER A 124 -12.79 3.91 21.91
C SER A 124 -12.70 2.42 22.27
N SER A 125 -12.65 1.52 21.26
CA SER A 125 -12.62 0.06 21.40
C SER A 125 -11.55 -0.61 20.52
N GLU A 126 -10.66 0.18 19.90
CA GLU A 126 -9.64 -0.29 18.97
C GLU A 126 -8.25 0.18 19.38
N LEU A 127 -7.31 -0.76 19.40
CA LEU A 127 -5.89 -0.50 19.56
C LEU A 127 -5.19 -0.84 18.24
N ALA A 128 -4.60 0.16 17.59
CA ALA A 128 -3.74 -0.02 16.44
C ALA A 128 -2.26 0.05 16.88
N ALA A 129 -1.44 -0.86 16.38
CA ALA A 129 0.00 -0.90 16.64
C ALA A 129 0.77 -1.29 15.37
N VAL A 130 1.70 -0.44 14.96
CA VAL A 130 2.62 -0.68 13.85
C VAL A 130 4.04 -0.73 14.41
N GLY A 131 4.83 -1.71 13.98
CA GLY A 131 6.19 -1.85 14.46
C GLY A 131 7.06 -2.66 13.51
N SER A 132 8.37 -2.50 13.68
CA SER A 132 9.38 -3.24 12.93
C SER A 132 10.61 -3.49 13.78
N LEU A 133 11.27 -4.62 13.57
CA LEU A 133 12.56 -4.93 14.18
C LEU A 133 13.49 -5.52 13.12
N THR A 134 14.69 -4.95 13.00
CA THR A 134 15.72 -5.44 12.08
C THR A 134 16.83 -6.10 12.86
N PHE A 135 17.11 -7.37 12.57
CA PHE A 135 18.08 -8.20 13.29
C PHE A 135 18.96 -9.00 12.32
N PRO A 136 20.20 -9.35 12.70
CA PRO A 136 20.97 -10.39 12.02
C PRO A 136 20.24 -11.74 12.03
N TRP A 137 20.27 -12.50 10.93
CA TRP A 137 19.62 -13.82 10.85
C TRP A 137 20.06 -14.77 11.97
N SER A 138 21.35 -14.71 12.34
CA SER A 138 21.95 -15.55 13.36
C SER A 138 21.34 -15.35 14.75
N GLU A 139 20.72 -14.20 15.02
CA GLU A 139 20.06 -13.97 16.31
C GLU A 139 18.92 -14.94 16.57
N PHE A 140 18.25 -15.41 15.53
CA PHE A 140 17.17 -16.39 15.64
C PHE A 140 17.59 -17.76 15.10
N ASN A 141 18.90 -18.06 15.06
CA ASN A 141 19.45 -19.31 14.54
C ASN A 141 19.10 -19.57 13.06
N MET A 142 18.88 -18.50 12.30
CA MET A 142 18.65 -18.57 10.87
C MET A 142 19.92 -18.25 10.11
N THR A 143 20.01 -18.79 8.89
CA THR A 143 21.05 -18.43 7.92
C THR A 143 20.39 -17.67 6.78
N ALA A 144 21.02 -16.57 6.36
CA ALA A 144 20.61 -15.82 5.18
C ALA A 144 20.53 -16.78 3.97
N PRO A 145 19.38 -16.88 3.27
CA PRO A 145 19.28 -17.73 2.10
C PRO A 145 20.31 -17.34 1.03
N SER A 146 20.91 -18.35 0.41
CA SER A 146 21.74 -18.20 -0.78
C SER A 146 21.38 -19.33 -1.73
N VAL A 147 20.95 -18.98 -2.95
CA VAL A 147 20.44 -19.96 -3.92
C VAL A 147 21.41 -20.01 -5.09
N GLY A 148 22.35 -20.96 -5.06
CA GLY A 148 23.17 -21.36 -6.21
C GLY A 148 23.96 -20.24 -6.92
N GLY A 149 24.27 -19.14 -6.23
CA GLY A 149 24.89 -17.95 -6.85
C GLY A 149 23.92 -17.06 -7.64
N PHE A 150 22.64 -17.41 -7.71
CA PHE A 150 21.56 -16.64 -8.36
C PHE A 150 20.91 -15.61 -7.44
N VAL A 151 20.87 -15.88 -6.14
CA VAL A 151 20.35 -14.96 -5.12
C VAL A 151 21.26 -14.99 -3.90
N SER A 152 21.70 -13.83 -3.42
CA SER A 152 22.28 -13.69 -2.08
C SER A 152 21.46 -12.72 -1.25
N VAL A 153 21.23 -13.04 0.02
CA VAL A 153 20.48 -12.18 0.93
C VAL A 153 21.45 -11.53 1.91
N THR A 154 21.25 -10.25 2.20
CA THR A 154 22.05 -9.53 3.20
C THR A 154 21.95 -10.21 4.58
N ASN A 155 22.90 -9.91 5.45
CA ASN A 155 23.01 -10.54 6.75
C ASN A 155 21.94 -10.10 7.77
N ARG A 156 21.01 -9.19 7.40
CA ARG A 156 19.92 -8.74 8.27
C ARG A 156 18.55 -9.03 7.65
N ALA A 157 17.61 -9.34 8.52
CA ALA A 157 16.20 -9.44 8.19
C ALA A 157 15.42 -8.41 9.00
N THR A 158 14.35 -7.87 8.41
CA THR A 158 13.40 -7.02 9.12
C THR A 158 12.10 -7.78 9.26
N MET A 159 11.59 -7.90 10.48
CA MET A 159 10.18 -8.26 10.72
C MET A 159 9.35 -6.99 10.81
N GLU A 160 8.15 -7.02 10.26
CA GLU A 160 7.20 -5.89 10.26
C GLU A 160 5.79 -6.35 10.61
N PHE A 161 5.01 -5.50 11.28
CA PHE A 161 3.62 -5.78 11.57
C PHE A 161 2.76 -4.52 11.64
N ASP A 162 1.48 -4.70 11.34
CA ASP A 162 0.38 -3.76 11.53
C ASP A 162 -0.77 -4.53 12.16
N LEU A 163 -1.02 -4.27 13.44
CA LEU A 163 -2.01 -4.96 14.25
C LEU A 163 -3.18 -4.03 14.58
N LEU A 164 -4.39 -4.51 14.34
CA LEU A 164 -5.63 -3.88 14.81
C LEU A 164 -6.33 -4.82 15.78
N LEU A 165 -6.30 -4.49 17.06
CA LEU A 165 -7.02 -5.22 18.09
C LEU A 165 -8.36 -4.54 18.31
N LYS A 166 -9.43 -5.33 18.22
CA LYS A 166 -10.78 -4.91 18.59
C LYS A 166 -11.12 -5.49 19.96
N HIS A 167 -11.77 -4.70 20.80
CA HIS A 167 -12.22 -5.15 22.11
C HIS A 167 -13.18 -6.35 21.97
N GLY A 168 -12.69 -7.53 22.34
CA GLY A 168 -13.48 -8.76 22.38
C GLY A 168 -14.15 -8.92 23.74
N TRP A 169 -15.47 -8.77 23.79
CA TRP A 169 -16.28 -9.19 24.94
C TRP A 169 -16.12 -10.70 25.16
N ARG A 170 -15.69 -11.11 26.36
CA ARG A 170 -15.80 -12.51 26.83
C ARG A 170 -16.94 -12.57 27.85
N PRO A 171 -18.11 -13.17 27.54
CA PRO A 171 -19.03 -13.54 28.59
C PRO A 171 -18.36 -14.59 29.46
N LYS A 172 -18.46 -14.45 30.79
CA LYS A 172 -18.15 -15.54 31.71
C LYS A 172 -19.20 -16.64 31.50
N GLU A 173 -18.75 -17.88 31.29
CA GLU A 173 -19.61 -19.06 31.33
C GLU A 173 -20.13 -19.29 32.76
N GLY A 174 -21.44 -19.58 32.87
CA GLY A 174 -22.13 -20.25 33.99
C GLY A 174 -22.17 -19.49 35.32
N THR A 175 -23.31 -18.99 35.78
CA THR A 175 -24.48 -19.78 36.21
C THR A 175 -25.77 -19.00 35.95
N GLY A 176 -26.79 -19.71 35.46
CA GLY A 176 -27.97 -19.11 34.85
C GLY A 176 -29.06 -18.65 35.82
N SER A 177 -29.99 -17.87 35.25
CA SER A 177 -31.43 -18.03 35.44
C SER A 177 -32.17 -17.27 34.35
N MET A 178 -33.08 -17.99 33.68
CA MET A 178 -34.11 -17.51 32.76
C MET A 178 -34.93 -16.35 33.33
N SER A 179 -35.39 -15.46 32.44
CA SER A 179 -36.81 -15.11 32.34
C SER A 179 -37.11 -14.47 30.98
N THR A 180 -38.38 -14.55 30.63
CA THR A 180 -38.96 -14.80 29.30
C THR A 180 -39.40 -13.55 28.54
N GLU A 181 -39.39 -13.73 27.21
CA GLU A 181 -40.36 -13.28 26.19
C GLU A 181 -40.69 -11.80 25.95
N GLY A 182 -40.73 -11.49 24.64
CA GLY A 182 -41.30 -10.27 24.07
C GLY A 182 -41.13 -10.23 22.55
N HIS A 183 -41.75 -11.19 21.85
CA HIS A 183 -41.91 -11.16 20.38
C HIS A 183 -42.88 -10.04 19.96
N ILE A 184 -42.55 -9.27 18.91
CA ILE A 184 -43.54 -8.76 17.94
C ILE A 184 -42.95 -8.85 16.53
N THR A 185 -43.66 -9.55 15.64
CA THR A 185 -43.41 -9.66 14.20
C THR A 185 -44.39 -8.81 13.37
N ARG A 186 -43.96 -8.54 12.14
CA ARG A 186 -44.57 -7.81 11.01
C ARG A 186 -46.10 -7.92 10.85
N ARG A 187 -46.77 -6.78 10.62
CA ARG A 187 -47.64 -6.47 9.46
C ARG A 187 -48.35 -5.13 9.65
N GLN A 188 -48.13 -4.17 8.75
CA GLN A 188 -49.19 -3.47 8.01
C GLN A 188 -48.55 -2.63 6.90
N ALA A 189 -49.14 -2.73 5.71
CA ALA A 189 -48.74 -2.06 4.49
C ALA A 189 -49.97 -1.35 3.90
N VAL A 190 -49.70 -0.47 2.93
CA VAL A 190 -50.52 -0.12 1.74
C VAL A 190 -51.02 1.34 1.63
N LYS A 191 -50.39 2.02 0.64
CA LYS A 191 -50.85 2.97 -0.40
C LYS A 191 -51.58 4.27 -0.03
N ALA A 192 -51.07 5.35 -0.63
CA ALA A 192 -51.87 6.18 -1.54
C ALA A 192 -50.98 6.76 -2.66
N ALA A 193 -51.41 6.54 -3.91
CA ALA A 193 -50.94 7.23 -5.10
C ALA A 193 -52.01 8.26 -5.49
N GLY A 194 -51.60 9.47 -5.84
CA GLY A 194 -52.46 10.51 -6.40
C GLY A 194 -51.69 11.27 -7.46
N ALA A 195 -52.13 11.17 -8.70
CA ALA A 195 -51.57 11.86 -9.86
C ALA A 195 -51.94 13.35 -9.84
N GLY A 196 -51.00 14.20 -10.28
CA GLY A 196 -51.24 15.62 -10.52
C GLY A 196 -50.09 16.20 -11.35
N ALA A 197 -50.29 16.29 -12.66
CA ALA A 197 -49.37 16.92 -13.58
C ALA A 197 -49.40 18.45 -13.40
N VAL A 198 -48.23 19.05 -13.15
CA VAL A 198 -47.98 20.47 -13.41
C VAL A 198 -46.61 20.56 -14.07
N SER A 199 -46.61 20.83 -15.38
CA SER A 199 -45.44 21.28 -16.12
C SER A 199 -45.04 22.67 -15.63
N LEU A 200 -43.84 22.80 -15.08
CA LEU A 200 -43.15 24.07 -14.95
C LEU A 200 -41.82 23.96 -15.67
N ILE A 201 -41.73 24.65 -16.80
CA ILE A 201 -40.49 24.96 -17.50
C ILE A 201 -39.71 25.92 -16.58
N ALA A 202 -38.64 25.43 -15.95
CA ALA A 202 -37.68 26.29 -15.29
C ALA A 202 -36.53 26.60 -16.27
N PRO A 203 -36.11 27.87 -16.41
CA PRO A 203 -35.05 28.25 -17.33
C PRO A 203 -33.70 27.68 -16.85
N ALA A 204 -32.91 27.19 -17.80
CA ALA A 204 -31.55 26.74 -17.58
C ALA A 204 -30.68 27.91 -17.08
N LEU A 205 -30.32 27.88 -15.80
CA LEU A 205 -29.15 28.59 -15.30
C LEU A 205 -27.92 27.72 -15.59
N PRO A 206 -26.84 28.25 -16.21
CA PRO A 206 -25.56 27.54 -16.26
C PRO A 206 -24.91 27.64 -14.88
N GLY A 207 -25.37 26.78 -13.97
CA GLY A 207 -24.78 26.57 -12.65
C GLY A 207 -23.52 25.72 -12.77
N ALA A 208 -22.42 26.24 -12.25
CA ALA A 208 -21.07 25.72 -12.36
C ALA A 208 -20.91 24.22 -12.05
N VAL A 209 -20.08 23.58 -12.86
CA VAL A 209 -19.63 22.19 -12.77
C VAL A 209 -18.88 21.96 -11.45
N GLY A 210 -19.53 21.34 -10.46
CA GLY A 210 -18.89 20.66 -9.32
C GLY A 210 -19.28 19.18 -9.38
N GLY A 211 -18.46 18.18 -9.07
CA GLY A 211 -17.13 18.07 -8.52
C GLY A 211 -16.93 16.56 -8.35
N GLY A 212 -15.87 16.00 -8.95
CA GLY A 212 -15.70 14.54 -9.13
C GLY A 212 -16.55 14.02 -10.30
N THR A 213 -15.94 13.79 -11.45
CA THR A 213 -16.66 13.16 -12.57
C THR A 213 -16.92 11.71 -12.21
N ALA A 214 -18.18 11.36 -11.97
CA ALA A 214 -18.61 9.97 -12.13
C ALA A 214 -18.10 9.50 -13.50
N LEU A 215 -17.41 8.35 -13.52
CA LEU A 215 -17.04 7.75 -14.79
C LEU A 215 -18.32 7.35 -15.51
N ALA A 216 -18.34 7.49 -16.84
CA ALA A 216 -19.42 6.89 -17.63
C ALA A 216 -19.53 5.41 -17.27
N ALA A 217 -20.75 4.88 -17.14
CA ALA A 217 -20.99 3.51 -16.65
C ALA A 217 -20.19 2.44 -17.42
N SER A 218 -19.90 2.65 -18.71
CA SER A 218 -19.06 1.77 -19.53
C SER A 218 -17.58 1.73 -19.11
N ALA A 219 -17.04 2.82 -18.55
CA ALA A 219 -15.65 2.92 -18.11
C ALA A 219 -15.41 2.37 -16.69
N CYS A 220 -16.47 1.93 -16.02
CA CYS A 220 -16.43 1.38 -14.66
C CYS A 220 -16.80 -0.11 -14.62
N ALA A 221 -17.17 -0.70 -15.76
CA ALA A 221 -17.44 -2.13 -15.88
C ALA A 221 -16.18 -3.01 -15.68
N THR A 222 -14.99 -2.42 -15.67
CA THR A 222 -13.72 -3.13 -15.56
C THR A 222 -12.88 -2.54 -14.42
N PRO A 223 -12.62 -3.32 -13.35
CA PRO A 223 -11.66 -2.93 -12.32
C PRO A 223 -10.29 -2.61 -12.90
N THR A 224 -9.59 -1.65 -12.31
CA THR A 224 -8.22 -1.31 -12.72
C THR A 224 -7.30 -2.48 -12.37
N PRO A 225 -6.53 -3.03 -13.32
CA PRO A 225 -5.65 -4.17 -13.07
C PRO A 225 -4.68 -3.93 -11.91
N GLU A 226 -4.53 -4.93 -11.04
CA GLU A 226 -3.45 -5.02 -10.07
C GLU A 226 -2.14 -5.34 -10.79
N LEU A 227 -1.09 -4.55 -10.54
CA LEU A 227 0.24 -4.70 -11.10
C LEU A 227 1.28 -4.85 -9.98
N THR A 228 2.45 -5.38 -10.31
CA THR A 228 3.53 -5.59 -9.32
C THR A 228 3.87 -4.32 -8.55
N GLU A 229 4.09 -4.48 -7.24
CA GLU A 229 4.58 -3.42 -6.34
C GLU A 229 6.03 -3.01 -6.63
N GLY A 230 6.78 -3.87 -7.33
CA GLY A 230 8.20 -3.65 -7.55
C GLY A 230 9.01 -3.62 -6.24
N PRO A 231 10.33 -3.43 -6.32
CA PRO A 231 11.22 -3.59 -5.17
C PRO A 231 11.36 -2.33 -4.31
N TYR A 232 10.83 -1.20 -4.78
CA TYR A 232 11.09 0.12 -4.20
C TYR A 232 9.94 0.63 -3.33
N TRP A 233 9.03 -0.24 -2.89
CA TRP A 233 7.97 0.16 -1.97
C TRP A 233 8.53 0.37 -0.57
N VAL A 234 8.30 1.57 -0.04
CA VAL A 234 8.61 1.91 1.34
C VAL A 234 7.36 2.51 1.96
N ASN A 235 6.84 1.87 3.00
CA ASN A 235 5.75 2.44 3.79
C ASN A 235 6.29 3.53 4.71
N THR A 236 6.55 4.70 4.12
CA THR A 236 7.10 5.88 4.81
C THR A 236 6.06 6.63 5.66
N MET A 237 4.76 6.27 5.54
CA MET A 237 3.63 6.94 6.19
C MET A 237 3.63 8.48 6.01
N LEU A 238 4.10 8.96 4.86
CA LEU A 238 4.16 10.39 4.56
C LEU A 238 2.82 10.91 4.01
N ARG A 239 1.94 11.41 4.88
CA ARG A 239 0.71 12.08 4.44
C ARG A 239 1.01 13.49 3.92
N ARG A 240 1.24 13.64 2.62
CA ARG A 240 1.56 14.92 1.98
C ARG A 240 1.18 14.96 0.51
N SER A 241 0.67 16.12 0.08
CA SER A 241 0.34 16.36 -1.33
C SER A 241 1.53 16.85 -2.14
N ASN A 242 2.46 17.59 -1.54
CA ASN A 242 3.70 17.98 -2.23
C ASN A 242 4.79 16.96 -1.91
N VAL A 243 5.18 16.17 -2.90
CA VAL A 243 6.18 15.11 -2.75
C VAL A 243 7.53 15.49 -3.37
N VAL A 244 7.69 16.69 -3.93
CA VAL A 244 8.90 17.06 -4.71
C VAL A 244 10.21 17.04 -3.89
N ALA A 245 10.14 17.11 -2.56
CA ALA A 245 11.28 17.23 -1.66
C ALA A 245 11.16 16.28 -0.46
N ASN A 246 12.22 16.17 0.34
CA ASN A 246 12.19 15.40 1.57
C ASN A 246 11.25 16.01 2.61
N SER A 247 10.65 15.18 3.46
CA SER A 247 9.73 15.62 4.51
C SER A 247 10.43 16.46 5.59
N HIS A 248 11.71 16.18 5.84
CA HIS A 248 12.56 16.93 6.76
C HIS A 248 13.21 18.18 6.12
N GLY A 249 12.84 18.53 4.88
CA GLY A 249 13.44 19.63 4.12
C GLY A 249 14.69 19.22 3.33
N GLY A 250 15.03 20.00 2.30
CA GLY A 250 16.10 19.68 1.35
C GLY A 250 15.71 18.60 0.33
N GLY A 251 16.67 18.14 -0.48
CA GLY A 251 16.46 17.04 -1.44
C GLY A 251 15.39 17.31 -2.51
N ARG A 252 15.15 18.58 -2.86
CA ARG A 252 14.13 18.96 -3.86
C ARG A 252 14.54 18.45 -5.24
N GLN A 253 13.71 17.59 -5.82
CA GLN A 253 13.96 16.98 -7.12
C GLN A 253 13.74 17.97 -8.27
N ALA A 254 14.69 18.02 -9.20
CA ALA A 254 14.58 18.75 -10.45
C ALA A 254 13.75 17.94 -11.46
N GLY A 255 12.91 18.63 -12.24
CA GLY A 255 12.09 17.99 -13.26
C GLY A 255 10.92 18.87 -13.74
N VAL A 256 10.21 18.40 -14.77
CA VAL A 256 9.03 19.08 -15.31
C VAL A 256 7.89 18.90 -14.32
N SER A 257 7.27 19.99 -13.87
CA SER A 257 6.22 19.92 -12.86
C SER A 257 5.01 19.11 -13.34
N LEU A 258 4.50 18.25 -12.48
CA LEU A 258 3.33 17.42 -12.71
C LEU A 258 2.34 17.57 -11.53
N HIS A 259 1.13 18.02 -11.83
CA HIS A 259 0.00 17.92 -10.91
C HIS A 259 -0.77 16.63 -11.22
N LEU A 260 -0.69 15.66 -10.33
CA LEU A 260 -1.34 14.36 -10.46
C LEU A 260 -2.65 14.34 -9.69
N TYR A 261 -3.73 13.92 -10.33
CA TYR A 261 -5.04 13.71 -9.73
C TYR A 261 -5.42 12.24 -9.90
N ILE A 262 -5.71 11.55 -8.81
CA ILE A 262 -6.14 10.16 -8.84
C ILE A 262 -7.56 10.11 -8.29
N ASN A 263 -8.49 9.65 -9.12
CA ASN A 263 -9.86 9.36 -8.72
C ASN A 263 -9.98 7.87 -8.40
N VAL A 264 -10.60 7.53 -7.29
CA VAL A 264 -10.94 6.16 -6.90
C VAL A 264 -12.45 6.06 -6.90
N VAL A 265 -12.99 5.11 -7.66
CA VAL A 265 -14.41 4.81 -7.70
C VAL A 265 -14.66 3.35 -7.37
N ASP A 266 -15.82 3.09 -6.78
CA ASP A 266 -16.23 1.76 -6.34
C ASP A 266 -17.21 1.13 -7.36
N SER A 267 -16.74 0.13 -8.11
CA SER A 267 -17.57 -0.58 -9.11
C SER A 267 -18.72 -1.34 -8.45
N SER A 268 -18.54 -1.82 -7.22
CA SER A 268 -19.59 -2.51 -6.46
C SER A 268 -20.71 -1.58 -5.99
N ASN A 269 -20.46 -0.27 -5.99
CA ASN A 269 -21.38 0.76 -5.54
C ASN A 269 -21.76 1.74 -6.66
N GLY A 270 -22.01 1.21 -7.85
CA GLY A 270 -22.48 2.00 -9.00
C GLY A 270 -21.50 3.10 -9.41
N CYS A 271 -20.19 2.86 -9.26
CA CYS A 271 -19.12 3.75 -9.71
C CYS A 271 -19.09 5.09 -8.98
N ARG A 272 -19.60 5.09 -7.75
CA ARG A 272 -19.54 6.27 -6.88
C ARG A 272 -18.10 6.52 -6.44
N PRO A 273 -17.71 7.80 -6.26
CA PRO A 273 -16.41 8.14 -5.68
C PRO A 273 -16.22 7.45 -4.32
N LEU A 274 -15.06 6.82 -4.13
CA LEU A 274 -14.73 6.08 -2.92
C LEU A 274 -13.90 6.94 -1.96
N ASP A 275 -14.52 7.45 -0.91
CA ASP A 275 -13.86 8.22 0.15
C ASP A 275 -13.23 7.34 1.24
N GLY A 276 -12.22 7.89 1.92
CA GLY A 276 -11.64 7.27 3.11
C GLY A 276 -10.57 6.21 2.85
N VAL A 277 -10.22 5.93 1.60
CA VAL A 277 -9.07 5.08 1.26
C VAL A 277 -7.80 5.91 1.18
N ALA A 278 -6.68 5.36 1.64
CA ALA A 278 -5.37 5.96 1.37
C ALA A 278 -4.91 5.57 -0.03
N VAL A 279 -4.28 6.52 -0.70
CA VAL A 279 -3.67 6.37 -2.02
C VAL A 279 -2.23 6.83 -1.89
N ASP A 280 -1.30 5.90 -1.98
CA ASP A 280 0.13 6.13 -1.90
C ASP A 280 0.70 6.21 -3.32
N ILE A 281 1.66 7.11 -3.54
CA ILE A 281 2.44 7.19 -4.76
C ILE A 281 3.93 7.12 -4.47
N TRP A 282 4.67 6.51 -5.38
CA TRP A 282 6.13 6.59 -5.45
C TRP A 282 6.59 6.46 -6.89
N HIS A 283 7.67 7.16 -7.25
CA HIS A 283 8.25 7.06 -8.58
C HIS A 283 9.71 7.53 -8.60
N ALA A 284 10.41 7.17 -9.68
CA ALA A 284 11.76 7.62 -9.92
C ALA A 284 11.82 9.14 -10.19
N ASN A 285 12.92 9.78 -9.77
CA ASN A 285 13.26 11.13 -10.17
C ASN A 285 13.64 11.20 -11.66
N ALA A 286 13.96 12.40 -12.15
CA ALA A 286 14.29 12.61 -13.57
C ALA A 286 15.53 11.81 -14.05
N HIS A 287 16.39 11.36 -13.14
CA HIS A 287 17.56 10.51 -13.42
C HIS A 287 17.26 9.01 -13.35
N GLY A 288 16.04 8.61 -13.01
CA GLY A 288 15.67 7.20 -12.88
C GLY A 288 15.98 6.59 -11.51
N LEU A 289 16.24 7.42 -10.49
CA LEU A 289 16.53 6.97 -9.12
C LEU A 289 15.27 7.06 -8.26
N TYR A 290 15.06 6.08 -7.38
CA TYR A 290 14.09 6.13 -6.28
C TYR A 290 14.75 6.70 -5.00
N SER A 291 13.98 7.25 -4.08
CA SER A 291 14.49 7.63 -2.75
C SER A 291 14.49 6.44 -1.81
N ASP A 292 15.28 6.48 -0.73
CA ASP A 292 15.44 5.41 0.27
C ASP A 292 16.11 4.13 -0.27
N GLU A 293 17.06 4.28 -1.19
CA GLU A 293 17.82 3.17 -1.76
C GLU A 293 19.34 3.35 -1.59
N SER A 294 19.99 2.27 -1.15
CA SER A 294 21.42 2.22 -0.83
C SER A 294 22.38 2.34 -2.01
N SER A 295 21.96 1.93 -3.21
CA SER A 295 22.78 1.98 -4.41
C SER A 295 21.93 1.91 -5.67
N GLN A 296 22.09 2.92 -6.53
CA GLN A 296 21.41 3.00 -7.80
C GLN A 296 22.30 3.68 -8.84
N ALA A 297 22.12 3.27 -10.09
CA ALA A 297 22.72 3.95 -11.22
C ALA A 297 21.66 4.73 -11.99
N ALA A 298 21.98 5.95 -12.44
CA ALA A 298 21.03 6.72 -13.23
C ALA A 298 20.67 5.94 -14.51
N GLY A 299 19.38 5.82 -14.76
CA GLY A 299 18.86 5.04 -15.87
C GLY A 299 19.05 3.54 -15.77
N GLY A 300 19.47 2.97 -14.64
CA GLY A 300 19.65 1.52 -14.48
C GLY A 300 20.87 0.92 -15.20
N GLY A 301 21.74 1.75 -15.81
CA GLY A 301 22.94 1.32 -16.53
C GLY A 301 24.19 1.20 -15.65
N THR A 302 25.25 0.54 -16.12
CA THR A 302 26.50 0.21 -15.39
C THR A 302 27.44 1.40 -15.09
N SER A 303 26.99 2.64 -15.27
CA SER A 303 27.81 3.84 -15.08
C SER A 303 27.61 4.43 -13.68
N SER A 304 28.69 4.46 -12.90
CA SER A 304 28.92 5.25 -11.67
C SER A 304 27.68 5.54 -10.81
N SER A 305 27.55 4.83 -9.67
CA SER A 305 26.64 5.13 -8.55
C SER A 305 26.45 6.65 -8.38
N LEU A 306 25.23 7.14 -8.59
CA LEU A 306 24.91 8.58 -8.50
C LEU A 306 24.29 9.00 -7.16
N GLY A 307 24.19 8.09 -6.19
CA GLY A 307 23.85 8.46 -4.83
C GLY A 307 23.29 7.29 -4.05
N ASP A 308 23.88 7.07 -2.87
CA ASP A 308 23.13 6.55 -1.74
C ASP A 308 22.00 7.54 -1.46
N THR A 309 20.76 7.06 -1.53
CA THR A 309 19.55 7.82 -1.24
C THR A 309 18.87 7.31 0.02
N ILE A 310 19.55 6.49 0.83
CA ILE A 310 19.06 6.08 2.15
C ILE A 310 18.66 7.33 2.94
N ALA A 311 17.52 7.25 3.62
CA ALA A 311 16.92 8.34 4.40
C ALA A 311 16.31 9.50 3.59
N ASP A 312 16.56 9.58 2.28
CA ASP A 312 15.73 10.42 1.43
C ASP A 312 14.32 9.84 1.34
N ASN A 313 13.33 10.72 1.19
CA ASN A 313 11.95 10.29 0.98
C ASN A 313 11.21 11.11 -0.06
N TRP A 314 11.89 11.95 -0.84
CA TRP A 314 11.31 12.68 -1.97
C TRP A 314 10.57 11.76 -2.96
N LEU A 315 9.61 12.32 -3.69
CA LEU A 315 8.73 11.68 -4.67
C LEU A 315 7.90 10.50 -4.13
N ARG A 316 7.74 10.42 -2.81
CA ARG A 316 6.90 9.46 -2.09
C ARG A 316 5.87 10.18 -1.22
N GLY A 317 4.66 9.65 -1.13
CA GLY A 317 3.66 10.14 -0.19
C GLY A 317 2.29 9.56 -0.41
N TYR A 318 1.40 9.75 0.55
CA TYR A 318 0.01 9.31 0.45
C TYR A 318 -0.96 10.41 0.83
N GLN A 319 -2.18 10.25 0.36
CA GLN A 319 -3.32 11.11 0.65
C GLN A 319 -4.55 10.21 0.85
N ILE A 320 -5.60 10.70 1.51
CA ILE A 320 -6.86 10.03 1.77
C ILE A 320 -7.96 10.70 0.93
N THR A 321 -8.66 9.88 0.13
CA THR A 321 -9.74 10.35 -0.74
C THR A 321 -10.86 11.03 0.07
N GLY A 322 -11.39 12.13 -0.45
CA GLY A 322 -12.48 12.90 0.18
C GLY A 322 -12.10 13.69 1.45
N LYS A 323 -10.93 13.45 2.04
CA LYS A 323 -10.47 14.17 3.24
C LYS A 323 -9.47 15.28 2.92
N ASP A 324 -8.64 15.10 1.91
CA ASP A 324 -7.58 16.04 1.62
C ASP A 324 -8.03 17.21 0.76
N ARG A 325 -7.60 18.41 1.13
CA ARG A 325 -7.91 19.66 0.39
C ARG A 325 -7.29 19.72 -1.01
N GLY A 326 -6.48 18.72 -1.37
CA GLY A 326 -5.81 18.60 -2.65
C GLY A 326 -5.00 19.85 -3.04
N LEU A 327 -4.65 19.95 -4.32
CA LEU A 327 -3.98 21.12 -4.90
C LEU A 327 -4.94 22.30 -5.15
N ARG A 328 -6.25 22.07 -5.06
CA ARG A 328 -7.30 23.07 -5.30
C ARG A 328 -7.87 23.67 -4.00
N GLN A 329 -7.25 23.39 -2.87
CA GLN A 329 -7.64 23.85 -1.53
C GLN A 329 -9.06 23.46 -1.07
N ARG A 330 -9.72 22.54 -1.76
CA ARG A 330 -11.01 21.96 -1.37
C ARG A 330 -11.00 20.45 -1.61
N PRO A 331 -11.52 19.64 -0.66
CA PRO A 331 -11.66 18.21 -0.87
C PRO A 331 -12.60 17.91 -2.03
N VAL A 332 -12.27 16.85 -2.77
CA VAL A 332 -13.09 16.29 -3.85
C VAL A 332 -13.33 14.82 -3.51
N HIS A 333 -14.59 14.41 -3.53
CA HIS A 333 -14.97 13.02 -3.23
C HIS A 333 -14.26 12.04 -4.17
N GLY A 334 -13.78 10.94 -3.63
CA GLY A 334 -13.02 9.88 -4.29
C GLY A 334 -11.68 10.33 -4.85
N GLN A 335 -11.23 11.56 -4.60
CA GLN A 335 -10.03 12.08 -5.26
C GLN A 335 -8.91 12.39 -4.25
N VAL A 336 -7.69 12.09 -4.67
CA VAL A 336 -6.47 12.64 -4.10
C VAL A 336 -5.70 13.42 -5.16
N SER A 337 -4.77 14.28 -4.72
CA SER A 337 -3.91 14.99 -5.65
C SER A 337 -2.51 15.22 -5.09
N PHE A 338 -1.53 15.18 -5.98
CA PHE A 338 -0.12 15.35 -5.66
C PHE A 338 0.53 16.38 -6.57
N LYS A 339 1.39 17.23 -5.98
CA LYS A 339 2.38 18.02 -6.68
C LYS A 339 3.67 17.22 -6.73
N THR A 340 4.08 16.86 -7.93
CA THR A 340 5.28 16.07 -8.20
C THR A 340 5.99 16.57 -9.47
N ILE A 341 6.92 15.78 -10.01
CA ILE A 341 7.57 15.96 -11.32
C ILE A 341 7.21 14.82 -12.26
N TRP A 342 7.39 15.01 -13.56
CA TRP A 342 7.31 13.92 -14.53
C TRP A 342 8.35 12.84 -14.16
N PRO A 343 7.97 11.56 -14.05
CA PRO A 343 8.91 10.50 -13.67
C PRO A 343 10.01 10.32 -14.71
N GLY A 344 11.24 10.03 -14.26
CA GLY A 344 12.32 9.62 -15.15
C GLY A 344 12.22 8.15 -15.54
N TRP A 345 13.11 7.71 -16.43
CA TRP A 345 13.21 6.33 -16.88
C TRP A 345 14.41 5.59 -16.25
N TYR A 346 14.32 4.27 -16.17
CA TYR A 346 15.41 3.35 -15.85
C TYR A 346 15.28 2.08 -16.71
N THR A 347 16.38 1.35 -16.87
CA THR A 347 16.48 0.24 -17.81
C THR A 347 15.42 -0.83 -17.57
N GLY A 348 14.84 -1.31 -18.67
CA GLY A 348 13.88 -2.41 -18.70
C GLY A 348 12.44 -2.08 -18.30
N ARG A 349 12.08 -0.80 -18.09
CA ARG A 349 10.71 -0.38 -17.74
C ARG A 349 10.26 0.88 -18.49
N ALA A 350 9.01 0.90 -18.92
CA ALA A 350 8.35 2.10 -19.40
C ALA A 350 8.20 3.13 -18.27
N ILE A 351 8.07 4.42 -18.61
CA ILE A 351 7.94 5.49 -17.61
C ILE A 351 6.60 5.37 -16.87
N HIS A 352 6.67 5.28 -15.53
CA HIS A 352 5.50 5.04 -14.68
C HIS A 352 5.55 5.74 -13.32
N ILE A 353 4.39 5.81 -12.67
CA ILE A 353 4.22 6.12 -11.23
C ILE A 353 3.54 4.93 -10.59
N LEU A 354 4.12 4.38 -9.52
CA LEU A 354 3.47 3.33 -8.75
C LEU A 354 2.41 3.93 -7.83
N VAL A 355 1.30 3.21 -7.68
CA VAL A 355 0.17 3.61 -6.85
C VAL A 355 -0.31 2.43 -6.02
N ARG A 356 -0.46 2.63 -4.71
CA ARG A 356 -1.10 1.65 -3.83
C ARG A 356 -2.37 2.26 -3.25
N VAL A 357 -3.50 1.57 -3.42
CA VAL A 357 -4.75 1.94 -2.75
C VAL A 357 -4.91 1.06 -1.53
N ARG A 358 -5.09 1.69 -0.37
CA ARG A 358 -5.23 1.03 0.93
C ARG A 358 -6.59 1.36 1.53
N LYS A 359 -7.39 0.33 1.74
CA LYS A 359 -8.59 0.43 2.57
C LYS A 359 -8.14 0.54 4.01
N LEU A 360 -8.61 1.60 4.65
CA LEU A 360 -8.28 1.88 6.03
C LEU A 360 -9.42 1.41 6.93
N SER A 361 -9.09 0.88 8.10
CA SER A 361 -10.07 0.78 9.19
C SER A 361 -10.51 2.17 9.66
N HIS A 362 -11.54 2.25 10.50
CA HIS A 362 -11.86 3.46 11.28
C HIS A 362 -10.62 3.98 12.05
N SER A 363 -9.73 3.05 12.37
CA SER A 363 -8.49 3.25 13.08
C SER A 363 -7.35 3.82 12.21
N GLY A 364 -7.53 3.96 10.90
CA GLY A 364 -6.48 4.36 9.96
C GLY A 364 -5.46 3.27 9.61
N ALA A 365 -5.60 2.05 10.16
CA ALA A 365 -4.74 0.91 9.84
C ALA A 365 -5.11 0.33 8.47
N THR A 366 -4.14 -0.25 7.76
CA THR A 366 -4.42 -0.85 6.45
C THR A 366 -5.06 -2.22 6.66
N ILE A 367 -6.31 -2.38 6.21
CA ILE A 367 -7.03 -3.66 6.32
C ILE A 367 -7.07 -4.43 5.00
N ALA A 368 -6.92 -3.72 3.89
CA ALA A 368 -6.78 -4.30 2.57
C ALA A 368 -6.05 -3.30 1.66
N GLY A 369 -5.44 -3.76 0.59
CA GLY A 369 -4.91 -2.87 -0.43
C GLY A 369 -4.35 -3.62 -1.62
N TYR A 370 -4.32 -2.92 -2.74
CA TYR A 370 -3.83 -3.43 -4.01
C TYR A 370 -2.90 -2.40 -4.64
N THR A 371 -1.98 -2.85 -5.49
CA THR A 371 -1.01 -1.99 -6.15
C THR A 371 -1.26 -1.96 -7.66
N THR A 372 -1.12 -0.79 -8.27
CA THR A 372 -1.16 -0.64 -9.73
C THR A 372 -0.13 0.40 -10.16
N GLN A 373 -0.04 0.68 -11.45
CA GLN A 373 0.92 1.63 -12.00
C GLN A 373 0.25 2.52 -13.04
N ILE A 374 0.59 3.81 -13.00
CA ILE A 374 0.15 4.84 -13.94
C ILE A 374 1.24 5.01 -14.99
N PHE A 375 0.86 4.90 -16.26
CA PHE A 375 1.73 5.11 -17.41
C PHE A 375 1.33 6.35 -18.19
N PHE A 376 2.21 6.77 -19.08
CA PHE A 376 2.04 7.92 -19.97
C PHE A 376 2.33 7.49 -21.40
N THR A 377 1.69 8.12 -22.39
CA THR A 377 1.91 7.74 -23.79
C THR A 377 3.36 8.00 -24.18
N ASP A 378 3.95 7.17 -25.05
CA ASP A 378 5.32 7.38 -25.53
C ASP A 378 5.52 8.78 -26.13
N ALA A 379 4.54 9.31 -26.88
CA ALA A 379 4.60 10.67 -27.41
C ALA A 379 4.67 11.77 -26.32
N GLN A 380 4.09 11.55 -25.15
CA GLN A 380 4.20 12.48 -24.00
C GLN A 380 5.56 12.34 -23.32
N ASN A 381 6.04 11.10 -23.15
CA ASN A 381 7.36 10.81 -22.62
C ASN A 381 8.43 11.47 -23.48
N ASP A 382 8.41 11.27 -24.79
CA ASP A 382 9.38 11.83 -25.72
C ASP A 382 9.43 13.36 -25.68
N ARG A 383 8.28 14.02 -25.56
CA ARG A 383 8.22 15.49 -25.39
C ARG A 383 8.94 15.95 -24.12
N VAL A 384 8.80 15.25 -23.01
CA VAL A 384 9.48 15.61 -21.75
C VAL A 384 10.97 15.29 -21.83
N LEU A 385 11.31 14.09 -22.29
CA LEU A 385 12.68 13.61 -22.35
C LEU A 385 13.57 14.46 -23.25
N THR A 386 13.02 14.96 -24.37
CA THR A 386 13.76 15.83 -25.30
C THR A 386 13.65 17.32 -24.97
N GLY A 387 12.54 17.73 -24.35
CA GLY A 387 12.17 19.14 -24.22
C GLY A 387 12.65 19.86 -22.96
N ALA A 388 13.18 19.17 -21.95
CA ALA A 388 13.60 19.81 -20.70
C ALA A 388 14.75 19.10 -19.97
N ALA A 389 15.59 19.91 -19.32
CA ALA A 389 16.55 19.44 -18.32
C ALA A 389 15.81 19.02 -17.02
N PRO A 390 16.35 18.03 -16.27
CA PRO A 390 17.57 17.27 -16.55
C PRO A 390 17.32 16.01 -17.41
N TYR A 391 16.13 15.85 -17.99
CA TYR A 391 15.82 14.66 -18.79
C TYR A 391 16.63 14.63 -20.09
N ASN A 392 16.72 15.77 -20.79
CA ASN A 392 17.40 15.90 -22.08
C ASN A 392 18.93 15.92 -21.99
N THR A 393 19.49 15.93 -20.77
CA THR A 393 20.93 15.83 -20.53
C THR A 393 21.39 14.40 -20.26
N ARG A 394 20.45 13.45 -20.15
CA ARG A 394 20.76 12.02 -20.09
C ARG A 394 21.16 11.54 -21.49
N SER A 395 21.86 10.40 -21.58
CA SER A 395 22.28 9.78 -22.86
C SER A 395 21.15 9.89 -23.91
N PRO A 396 21.45 10.24 -25.18
CA PRO A 396 20.46 10.66 -26.17
C PRO A 396 19.35 9.63 -26.47
N GLN A 397 19.47 8.41 -25.97
CA GLN A 397 18.47 7.37 -26.05
C GLN A 397 18.00 7.01 -24.63
N ARG A 398 16.68 7.10 -24.41
CA ARG A 398 16.06 6.32 -23.35
C ARG A 398 16.39 4.84 -23.59
N ASP A 399 16.54 4.04 -22.53
CA ASP A 399 16.31 2.61 -22.68
C ASP A 399 14.99 2.45 -23.46
N PRO A 400 15.00 1.76 -24.62
CA PRO A 400 13.92 1.84 -25.61
C PRO A 400 12.62 1.22 -25.13
N THR A 401 12.51 0.76 -23.88
CA THR A 401 11.27 0.20 -23.32
C THR A 401 10.11 1.18 -23.48
N THR A 402 9.36 1.00 -24.56
CA THR A 402 8.07 1.63 -24.86
C THR A 402 7.01 1.03 -23.95
N ASN A 403 5.83 1.64 -23.92
CA ASN A 403 4.67 1.01 -23.28
C ASN A 403 4.37 -0.37 -23.87
N GLU A 404 4.56 -0.56 -25.18
CA GLU A 404 4.35 -1.84 -25.86
C GLU A 404 5.34 -2.93 -25.43
N ASN A 405 6.56 -2.54 -25.07
CA ASN A 405 7.64 -3.46 -24.70
C ASN A 405 7.77 -3.67 -23.17
N ASP A 406 6.99 -2.96 -22.35
CA ASP A 406 7.03 -3.12 -20.89
C ASP A 406 6.20 -4.33 -20.47
N THR A 407 6.85 -5.34 -19.90
CA THR A 407 6.23 -6.60 -19.48
C THR A 407 5.23 -6.45 -18.35
N VAL A 408 5.32 -5.39 -17.54
CA VAL A 408 4.37 -5.10 -16.46
C VAL A 408 3.11 -4.44 -17.02
N LEU A 409 3.26 -3.50 -17.95
CA LEU A 409 2.13 -2.89 -18.63
C LEU A 409 1.43 -3.89 -19.55
N ALA A 410 2.16 -4.78 -20.21
CA ALA A 410 1.58 -5.84 -21.05
C ALA A 410 0.71 -6.84 -20.27
N ALA A 411 0.97 -7.01 -18.96
CA ALA A 411 0.12 -7.78 -18.06
C ALA A 411 -1.20 -7.06 -17.72
N ALA A 412 -1.29 -5.76 -17.97
CA ALA A 412 -2.53 -4.98 -18.02
C ALA A 412 -2.96 -4.75 -19.47
N SER A 413 -4.19 -4.26 -19.66
CA SER A 413 -4.50 -3.58 -20.91
C SER A 413 -3.84 -2.20 -20.87
N ALA A 414 -2.97 -1.89 -21.84
CA ALA A 414 -2.35 -0.55 -21.92
C ALA A 414 -3.39 0.58 -21.90
N ALA A 415 -4.61 0.34 -22.40
CA ALA A 415 -5.69 1.32 -22.39
C ALA A 415 -6.21 1.67 -20.98
N THR A 416 -6.14 0.76 -20.00
CA THR A 416 -6.69 0.98 -18.65
C THR A 416 -5.73 1.70 -17.71
N ASN A 417 -4.42 1.66 -18.00
CA ASN A 417 -3.37 2.17 -17.11
C ASN A 417 -2.68 3.46 -17.59
N LEU A 418 -3.20 4.09 -18.65
CA LEU A 418 -2.70 5.38 -19.15
C LEU A 418 -3.39 6.58 -18.48
N ALA A 419 -2.60 7.55 -18.03
CA ALA A 419 -3.11 8.82 -17.53
C ALA A 419 -3.62 9.74 -18.65
N LYS A 420 -4.69 10.48 -18.37
CA LYS A 420 -5.14 11.59 -19.21
C LYS A 420 -4.31 12.83 -18.89
N VAL A 421 -3.51 13.30 -19.84
CA VAL A 421 -2.55 14.40 -19.62
C VAL A 421 -2.96 15.65 -20.41
N LYS A 422 -2.80 16.82 -19.78
CA LYS A 422 -2.88 18.14 -20.41
C LYS A 422 -1.70 19.00 -19.97
N GLY A 423 -1.32 19.99 -20.78
CA GLY A 423 -0.25 20.93 -20.45
C GLY A 423 0.90 20.89 -21.45
N SER A 424 2.06 21.39 -21.04
CA SER A 424 3.27 21.42 -21.86
C SER A 424 4.52 21.43 -20.99
N VAL A 425 5.66 21.07 -21.59
CA VAL A 425 6.96 21.04 -20.90
C VAL A 425 7.27 22.37 -20.19
N LYS A 426 7.02 23.51 -20.85
CA LYS A 426 7.27 24.85 -20.29
C LYS A 426 6.35 25.24 -19.13
N ARG A 427 5.09 24.81 -19.14
CA ARG A 427 4.08 25.17 -18.12
C ARG A 427 3.88 24.10 -17.05
N GLY A 428 4.47 22.93 -17.24
CA GLY A 428 4.12 21.73 -16.49
C GLY A 428 2.85 21.05 -17.02
N PHE A 429 2.60 19.86 -16.49
CA PHE A 429 1.49 19.01 -16.87
C PHE A 429 0.50 18.81 -15.73
N SER A 430 -0.74 18.50 -16.11
CA SER A 430 -1.76 17.97 -15.22
C SER A 430 -2.14 16.58 -15.74
N ALA A 431 -2.02 15.56 -14.90
CA ALA A 431 -2.42 14.19 -15.21
C ALA A 431 -3.61 13.78 -14.35
N THR A 432 -4.58 13.10 -14.96
CA THR A 432 -5.71 12.48 -14.26
C THR A 432 -5.71 10.99 -14.54
N PHE A 433 -5.77 10.20 -13.48
CA PHE A 433 -5.90 8.75 -13.55
C PHE A 433 -7.12 8.29 -12.76
N ASN A 434 -7.85 7.33 -13.30
CA ASN A 434 -9.04 6.79 -12.66
C ASN A 434 -8.77 5.35 -12.28
N ILE A 435 -8.96 5.07 -11.00
CA ILE A 435 -8.89 3.77 -10.39
C ILE A 435 -10.31 3.30 -10.13
N VAL A 436 -10.64 2.13 -10.67
CA VAL A 436 -11.87 1.41 -10.41
C VAL A 436 -11.54 0.22 -9.51
N VAL A 437 -12.15 0.18 -8.33
CA VAL A 437 -11.98 -0.93 -7.37
C VAL A 437 -13.31 -1.61 -7.10
N ASP A 438 -13.27 -2.92 -6.85
CA ASP A 438 -14.34 -3.59 -6.11
C ASP A 438 -14.03 -3.50 -4.62
N ASN A 439 -14.85 -2.76 -3.87
CA ASN A 439 -14.65 -2.54 -2.43
C ASN A 439 -15.34 -3.59 -1.55
N THR A 440 -16.11 -4.51 -2.14
CA THR A 440 -16.74 -5.64 -1.43
C THR A 440 -15.80 -6.83 -1.31
N GLU A 441 -14.88 -6.97 -2.27
CA GLU A 441 -13.85 -8.00 -2.24
C GLU A 441 -12.70 -7.55 -1.32
N VAL A 442 -12.70 -8.08 -0.10
CA VAL A 442 -11.48 -8.28 0.68
C VAL A 442 -11.22 -9.77 0.62
N ASP A 443 -10.38 -10.22 -0.32
CA ASP A 443 -10.06 -11.65 -0.39
C ASP A 443 -9.28 -12.08 0.87
N ALA A 444 -9.12 -13.40 1.08
CA ALA A 444 -8.35 -13.92 2.21
C ALA A 444 -6.88 -13.44 2.24
N THR A 445 -6.40 -12.82 1.15
CA THR A 445 -5.08 -12.18 1.02
C THR A 445 -5.09 -10.67 1.27
N GLY A 446 -6.27 -10.06 1.47
CA GLY A 446 -6.42 -8.63 1.75
C GLY A 446 -6.30 -7.72 0.53
N SER A 447 -6.51 -8.21 -0.70
CA SER A 447 -6.54 -7.36 -1.91
C SER A 447 -7.92 -6.69 -2.09
N LEU A 448 -7.95 -5.56 -2.80
CA LEU A 448 -9.16 -4.85 -3.22
C LEU A 448 -9.26 -4.94 -4.75
N GLY A 449 -10.23 -5.70 -5.27
CA GLY A 449 -10.60 -5.68 -6.69
C GLY A 449 -10.10 -6.83 -7.58
N ARG A 450 -10.40 -8.10 -7.26
CA ARG A 450 -10.15 -9.23 -8.17
C ARG A 450 -11.45 -9.77 -8.76
N PRO A 451 -11.88 -9.32 -9.95
CA PRO A 451 -12.77 -10.15 -10.74
C PRO A 451 -12.00 -11.42 -11.12
N ASN A 452 -12.56 -12.59 -10.80
CA ASN A 452 -12.00 -13.91 -11.13
C ASN A 452 -11.48 -13.97 -12.59
N SER A 453 -10.17 -13.81 -12.79
CA SER A 453 -9.52 -14.32 -14.00
C SER A 453 -9.38 -15.82 -13.80
N ALA A 454 -10.27 -16.59 -14.42
CA ALA A 454 -10.10 -18.02 -14.57
C ALA A 454 -8.66 -18.31 -15.01
N GLY A 455 -7.93 -19.08 -14.20
CA GLY A 455 -6.60 -19.52 -14.56
C GLY A 455 -6.63 -20.29 -15.89
N PRO A 456 -5.54 -20.30 -16.66
CA PRO A 456 -5.48 -21.14 -17.85
C PRO A 456 -5.74 -22.61 -17.46
N PRO A 457 -6.40 -23.41 -18.30
CA PRO A 457 -6.64 -24.82 -18.01
C PRO A 457 -5.30 -25.52 -17.75
N PRO A 458 -5.23 -26.52 -16.86
CA PRO A 458 -3.99 -27.25 -16.63
C PRO A 458 -3.51 -27.86 -17.96
N GLY A 459 -2.37 -27.36 -18.44
CA GLY A 459 -1.71 -27.85 -19.65
C GLY A 459 -1.26 -29.30 -19.46
N THR A 460 -1.60 -30.12 -20.44
CA THR A 460 -1.20 -31.53 -20.56
C THR A 460 0.32 -31.68 -20.52
N ALA A 461 0.80 -32.66 -19.75
CA ALA A 461 2.21 -33.04 -19.66
C ALA A 461 2.80 -33.41 -21.05
N PRO A 462 4.09 -33.15 -21.31
CA PRO A 462 4.73 -33.59 -22.54
C PRO A 462 4.90 -35.12 -22.55
N PRO A 463 4.81 -35.77 -23.73
CA PRO A 463 5.02 -37.22 -23.84
C PRO A 463 6.48 -37.60 -23.57
N ALA A 464 6.64 -38.86 -23.15
CA ALA A 464 7.84 -39.51 -22.62
C ALA A 464 9.06 -39.51 -23.56
#